data_AF-A0A286RH83-F1
#
_entry.id   AF-A0A286RH83-F1
#
_cell.length_a   1.000
_cell.length_b   1.000
_cell.length_c   1.000
_cell.angle_alpha   90.00
_cell.angle_beta   90.00
_cell.angle_gamma   90.00
#
_symmetry.space_group_name_H-M   'P 1'
#
loop_
_entity.id
_entity.type
_entity.pdbx_description
1 polymer ?
#
loop_
_entity_poly.entity_id
_entity_poly.type
_entity_poly.pdbx_seq_one_letter_code
_entity_poly.pdbx_strand_id
1 'polypeptide(L)'
;MLAIKADEVRKLVGLTAPGPDDEVLQLPGQAGGEEAPLPFQYEREGATAVEYALPPGLPPNPHPMQVVHLKEGSYIWAPSKKNPEVFRWQSLQEAMQHRLFVSPVVEGKKTAQEALEGIKSETHQKAVQKYHRILGMADLHPTTVHDAVGQFGEPEHSFMATFGKFEKDKLTLAACTMGLVSEKPQLGVAMFERIPRLRKYGMLTARIAKPLEEIDKVMREVQEKTGIYGWTVVPYEGFFEIVLCADKDQLDVAKKDIQENFRGSKLKKYGGKLHYIGEDDREHAAETYIKNIMAIAGSKAEYYLKLVSHNVPKEVFTQLAQKNATKPGS
;
A
#
# COMPACT_ATOMS: atom_id res chain seq x y z
N MET A 1 26.63 -24.54 21.60
CA MET A 1 25.51 -24.13 22.48
C MET A 1 26.08 -23.13 23.48
N LEU A 2 25.99 -21.83 23.18
CA LEU A 2 26.57 -20.76 24.01
C LEU A 2 25.51 -20.29 25.01
N ALA A 3 25.59 -20.80 26.23
CA ALA A 3 24.77 -20.35 27.36
C ALA A 3 25.58 -19.33 28.16
N ILE A 4 25.18 -18.06 28.10
CA ILE A 4 25.75 -17.00 28.95
C ILE A 4 25.13 -17.16 30.34
N LYS A 5 25.97 -17.19 31.38
CA LYS A 5 25.53 -17.35 32.78
C LYS A 5 24.84 -16.06 33.23
N ALA A 6 23.75 -16.19 33.99
CA ALA A 6 22.91 -15.08 34.44
C ALA A 6 23.67 -13.96 35.19
N ASP A 7 24.83 -14.28 35.78
CA ASP A 7 25.65 -13.31 36.50
C ASP A 7 26.43 -12.36 35.59
N GLU A 8 26.66 -12.71 34.31
CA GLU A 8 27.27 -11.80 33.32
C GLU A 8 26.25 -10.79 32.79
N VAL A 9 24.96 -11.13 32.76
CA VAL A 9 23.86 -10.20 32.43
C VAL A 9 23.70 -9.14 33.53
N ARG A 10 23.89 -9.52 34.80
CA ARG A 10 23.74 -8.62 35.95
C ARG A 10 24.77 -7.49 36.00
N LYS A 11 26.00 -7.70 35.49
CA LYS A 11 27.00 -6.63 35.35
C LYS A 11 26.71 -5.66 34.19
N LEU A 12 25.92 -6.07 33.20
CA LEU A 12 25.62 -5.27 32.00
C LEU A 12 24.49 -4.25 32.20
N VAL A 13 23.61 -4.42 33.19
CA VAL A 13 22.42 -3.56 33.38
C VAL A 13 22.54 -2.53 34.52
N GLY A 14 23.67 -2.47 35.24
CA GLY A 14 23.97 -1.36 36.16
C GLY A 14 22.99 -1.14 37.32
N LEU A 15 22.20 -2.16 37.70
CA LEU A 15 21.23 -2.06 38.80
C LEU A 15 21.83 -2.64 40.09
N THR A 16 22.18 -1.77 41.03
CA THR A 16 22.40 -2.14 42.44
C THR A 16 21.06 -2.41 43.11
N ALA A 17 20.96 -3.52 43.87
CA ALA A 17 19.77 -3.85 44.66
C ALA A 17 19.56 -2.85 45.82
N PRO A 18 18.30 -2.63 46.28
CA PRO A 18 18.02 -1.80 47.45
C PRO A 18 18.66 -2.37 48.72
N GLY A 19 19.11 -1.47 49.61
CA GLY A 19 19.77 -1.80 50.86
C GLY A 19 18.78 -2.15 51.98
N PRO A 20 19.27 -2.59 53.15
CA PRO A 20 18.47 -3.09 54.26
C PRO A 20 17.61 -2.04 55.00
N ASP A 21 17.60 -0.78 54.55
CA ASP A 21 16.92 0.34 55.22
C ASP A 21 15.70 0.91 54.44
N ASP A 22 15.22 0.23 53.39
CA ASP A 22 14.03 0.70 52.67
C ASP A 22 12.73 0.23 53.36
N GLU A 23 12.04 1.18 54.01
CA GLU A 23 10.82 0.99 54.82
C GLU A 23 9.66 0.32 54.07
N VAL A 24 9.04 -0.68 54.72
CA VAL A 24 7.81 -1.35 54.26
C VAL A 24 6.60 -0.58 54.79
N LEU A 25 5.87 0.11 53.90
CA LEU A 25 4.58 0.74 54.23
C LEU A 25 3.47 -0.32 54.37
N GLN A 26 2.96 -0.51 55.60
CA GLN A 26 1.75 -1.28 55.91
C GLN A 26 0.48 -0.56 55.43
N LEU A 27 -0.43 -1.29 54.79
CA LEU A 27 -1.77 -0.80 54.45
C LEU A 27 -2.69 -0.85 55.69
N PRO A 28 -3.41 0.24 56.04
CA PRO A 28 -4.38 0.21 57.13
C PRO A 28 -5.75 -0.30 56.67
N GLY A 29 -6.29 -1.23 57.45
CA GLY A 29 -7.65 -1.74 57.34
C GLY A 29 -8.04 -2.57 58.56
N GLN A 30 -8.07 -1.98 59.77
CA GLN A 30 -8.73 -2.55 60.95
C GLN A 30 -9.22 -1.46 61.92
N ALA A 31 -10.51 -1.12 61.83
CA ALA A 31 -11.40 -0.75 62.94
C ALA A 31 -12.82 -0.61 62.36
N GLY A 32 -13.82 -1.15 63.06
CA GLY A 32 -15.16 -1.42 62.51
C GLY A 32 -16.19 -0.30 62.64
N GLY A 33 -17.38 -0.54 62.09
CA GLY A 33 -18.64 0.10 62.50
C GLY A 33 -19.53 0.68 61.41
N GLU A 34 -20.63 -0.04 61.12
CA GLU A 34 -21.96 0.40 60.62
C GLU A 34 -22.22 0.71 59.13
N GLU A 35 -23.39 0.24 58.70
CA GLU A 35 -23.83 -0.09 57.33
C GLU A 35 -24.14 1.10 56.41
N ALA A 36 -23.76 0.98 55.13
CA ALA A 36 -24.48 1.57 54.00
C ALA A 36 -24.25 0.71 52.73
N PRO A 37 -25.24 0.57 51.83
CA PRO A 37 -25.28 -0.51 50.84
C PRO A 37 -24.30 -0.26 49.68
N LEU A 38 -23.67 -1.35 49.22
CA LEU A 38 -22.82 -1.38 48.02
C LEU A 38 -23.63 -1.09 46.75
N PRO A 39 -23.21 -0.15 45.90
CA PRO A 39 -23.48 -0.21 44.48
C PRO A 39 -22.19 -0.58 43.73
N PHE A 40 -22.15 -1.83 43.29
CA PHE A 40 -21.38 -2.32 42.15
C PHE A 40 -19.84 -2.40 42.24
N GLN A 41 -19.37 -3.50 41.65
CA GLN A 41 -18.07 -4.14 41.81
C GLN A 41 -16.98 -3.54 40.91
N TYR A 42 -15.80 -3.39 41.51
CA TYR A 42 -14.45 -3.44 40.96
C TYR A 42 -14.22 -2.93 39.53
N GLU A 43 -13.74 -1.69 39.43
CA GLU A 43 -12.74 -1.36 38.42
C GLU A 43 -11.53 -2.29 38.63
N ARG A 44 -11.25 -3.15 37.66
CA ARG A 44 -9.92 -3.75 37.54
C ARG A 44 -8.94 -2.66 37.13
N GLU A 45 -8.47 -1.89 38.10
CA GLU A 45 -7.16 -1.25 38.00
C GLU A 45 -6.12 -2.36 37.79
N GLY A 46 -5.51 -2.40 36.60
CA GLY A 46 -4.54 -3.46 36.27
C GLY A 46 -4.49 -3.89 34.81
N ALA A 47 -5.24 -3.26 33.91
CA ALA A 47 -4.80 -3.24 32.52
C ALA A 47 -3.75 -2.13 32.42
N THR A 48 -2.46 -2.48 32.47
CA THR A 48 -1.40 -1.62 31.95
C THR A 48 -1.82 -1.23 30.52
N ALA A 49 -2.39 -0.04 30.39
CA ALA A 49 -2.57 0.58 29.10
C ALA A 49 -1.16 0.76 28.56
N VAL A 50 -0.74 -0.14 27.69
CA VAL A 50 0.44 0.09 26.88
C VAL A 50 0.06 1.25 25.96
N GLU A 51 0.28 2.47 26.44
CA GLU A 51 0.28 3.67 25.64
C GLU A 51 1.45 3.54 24.67
N TYR A 52 1.17 3.02 23.49
CA TYR A 52 2.10 3.17 22.39
C TYR A 52 2.19 4.66 22.08
N ALA A 53 3.32 5.28 22.41
CA ALA A 53 3.63 6.63 21.96
C ALA A 53 3.53 6.64 20.43
N LEU A 54 2.49 7.30 19.93
CA LEU A 54 2.34 7.52 18.50
C LEU A 54 3.50 8.42 18.03
N PRO A 55 4.01 8.22 16.80
CA PRO A 55 5.09 9.07 16.30
C PRO A 55 4.62 10.54 16.19
N PRO A 56 5.55 11.49 16.34
CA PRO A 56 5.27 12.89 16.06
C PRO A 56 4.84 13.08 14.59
N GLY A 57 4.01 14.09 14.33
CA GLY A 57 3.52 14.41 12.97
C GLY A 57 2.13 13.88 12.64
N LEU A 58 1.47 13.14 13.55
CA LEU A 58 0.05 12.84 13.40
C LEU A 58 -0.81 14.09 13.74
N PRO A 59 -1.82 14.41 12.91
CA PRO A 59 -2.75 15.50 13.19
C PRO A 59 -3.48 15.31 14.53
N PRO A 60 -3.64 16.38 15.33
CA PRO A 60 -4.36 16.31 16.60
C PRO A 60 -5.88 16.16 16.40
N ASN A 61 -6.42 16.66 15.29
CA ASN A 61 -7.85 16.64 14.97
C ASN A 61 -8.10 15.89 13.64
N PRO A 62 -7.98 14.55 13.64
CA PRO A 62 -8.19 13.77 12.42
C PRO A 62 -9.66 13.60 12.04
N HIS A 63 -9.91 13.52 10.73
CA HIS A 63 -11.20 13.09 10.20
C HIS A 63 -11.36 11.56 10.30
N PRO A 64 -12.59 11.03 10.46
CA PRO A 64 -12.85 9.60 10.39
C PRO A 64 -12.24 8.98 9.14
N MET A 65 -11.51 7.87 9.33
CA MET A 65 -10.79 7.13 8.30
C MET A 65 -9.63 7.89 7.64
N GLN A 66 -9.20 9.03 8.20
CA GLN A 66 -8.04 9.76 7.70
C GLN A 66 -6.78 8.91 7.78
N VAL A 67 -6.03 8.84 6.68
CA VAL A 67 -4.74 8.15 6.60
C VAL A 67 -3.62 9.18 6.57
N VAL A 68 -2.56 8.94 7.34
CA VAL A 68 -1.36 9.76 7.39
C VAL A 68 -0.14 8.86 7.22
N HIS A 69 0.78 9.29 6.37
CA HIS A 69 2.01 8.58 6.05
C HIS A 69 3.20 9.34 6.62
N LEU A 70 3.89 8.72 7.57
CA LEU A 70 5.09 9.25 8.19
C LEU A 70 6.30 8.39 7.81
N LYS A 71 7.50 8.85 8.08
CA LYS A 71 8.73 8.08 7.80
C LYS A 71 8.73 6.73 8.55
N GLU A 72 8.13 6.70 9.75
CA GLU A 72 8.08 5.57 10.66
C GLU A 72 7.04 4.51 10.27
N GLY A 73 5.94 4.93 9.64
CA GLY A 73 4.80 4.06 9.37
C GLY A 73 3.62 4.78 8.72
N SER A 74 2.66 4.01 8.23
CA SER A 74 1.36 4.53 7.82
C SER A 74 0.38 4.36 8.97
N TYR A 75 -0.47 5.36 9.19
CA TYR A 75 -1.41 5.40 10.30
C TYR A 75 -2.79 5.79 9.78
N ILE A 76 -3.83 5.19 10.35
CA ILE A 76 -5.22 5.52 10.04
C ILE A 76 -5.96 5.90 11.32
N TRP A 77 -6.75 6.96 11.26
CA TRP A 77 -7.70 7.31 12.29
C TRP A 77 -8.99 6.52 12.07
N ALA A 78 -9.13 5.40 12.75
CA ALA A 78 -10.25 4.48 12.54
C ALA A 78 -10.83 4.00 13.88
N PRO A 79 -12.07 3.48 13.88
CA PRO A 79 -12.64 2.76 15.01
C PRO A 79 -11.69 1.67 15.51
N SER A 80 -11.51 1.60 16.82
CA SER A 80 -10.71 0.58 17.48
C SER A 80 -11.31 -0.80 17.20
N LYS A 81 -10.47 -1.76 16.77
CA LYS A 81 -10.91 -3.17 16.62
C LYS A 81 -11.53 -3.77 17.88
N LYS A 82 -11.18 -3.25 19.07
CA LYS A 82 -11.70 -3.71 20.36
C LYS A 82 -12.97 -2.96 20.79
N ASN A 83 -13.18 -1.75 20.28
CA ASN A 83 -14.36 -0.94 20.56
C ASN A 83 -14.66 -0.04 19.33
N PRO A 84 -15.63 -0.42 18.49
CA PRO A 84 -15.99 0.33 17.29
C PRO A 84 -16.50 1.76 17.53
N GLU A 85 -16.84 2.14 18.76
CA GLU A 85 -17.29 3.50 19.09
C GLU A 85 -16.13 4.45 19.39
N VAL A 86 -14.93 3.91 19.65
CA VAL A 86 -13.74 4.70 20.01
C VAL A 86 -12.80 4.77 18.81
N PHE A 87 -12.64 5.95 18.24
CA PHE A 87 -11.62 6.20 17.22
C PHE A 87 -10.24 6.37 17.86
N ARG A 88 -9.23 5.83 17.20
CA ARG A 88 -7.83 6.04 17.58
C ARG A 88 -6.93 5.93 16.36
N TRP A 89 -5.76 6.54 16.44
CA TRP A 89 -4.70 6.31 15.47
C TRP A 89 -4.23 4.88 15.61
N GLN A 90 -4.32 4.15 14.50
CA GLN A 90 -3.89 2.77 14.40
C GLN A 90 -2.82 2.72 13.34
N SER A 91 -1.69 2.07 13.64
CA SER A 91 -0.76 1.71 12.58
C SER A 91 -1.51 0.87 11.57
N LEU A 92 -1.53 1.32 10.31
CA LEU A 92 -1.90 0.46 9.21
C LEU A 92 -0.84 -0.63 9.16
N GLN A 93 -1.20 -1.81 9.69
CA GLN A 93 -0.39 -2.99 9.49
C GLN A 93 -0.35 -3.24 7.98
N GLU A 94 0.77 -2.83 7.36
CA GLU A 94 1.09 -3.08 5.95
C GLU A 94 1.17 -4.59 5.63
N ALA A 95 0.99 -5.45 6.64
CA ALA A 95 1.12 -6.90 6.57
C ALA A 95 0.19 -7.58 5.52
N MET A 96 -0.93 -6.95 5.13
CA MET A 96 -1.90 -7.51 4.16
C MET A 96 -2.31 -6.50 3.07
N GLN A 97 -1.37 -5.69 2.59
CA GLN A 97 -1.66 -4.70 1.55
C GLN A 97 -1.35 -5.25 0.15
N HIS A 98 -2.40 -5.36 -0.67
CA HIS A 98 -2.31 -5.60 -2.12
C HIS A 98 -2.23 -4.26 -2.84
N ARG A 99 -1.59 -4.20 -4.01
CA ARG A 99 -1.39 -2.93 -4.74
C ARG A 99 -1.80 -3.06 -6.21
N LEU A 100 -2.38 -2.00 -6.75
CA LEU A 100 -2.61 -1.79 -8.18
C LEU A 100 -1.75 -0.61 -8.60
N PHE A 101 -0.99 -0.77 -9.69
CA PHE A 101 -0.12 0.23 -10.28
C PHE A 101 -0.58 0.47 -11.71
N VAL A 102 -0.94 1.72 -12.01
CA VAL A 102 -1.52 2.13 -13.29
C VAL A 102 -0.83 3.42 -13.70
N SER A 103 -0.53 3.58 -14.99
CA SER A 103 0.16 4.76 -15.49
C SER A 103 -0.71 5.50 -16.50
N PRO A 104 -1.26 6.69 -16.19
CA PRO A 104 -1.83 7.52 -17.23
C PRO A 104 -0.70 7.88 -18.20
N VAL A 105 -0.67 7.24 -19.38
CA VAL A 105 0.33 7.55 -20.39
C VAL A 105 0.23 9.04 -20.70
N VAL A 106 1.31 9.77 -20.42
CA VAL A 106 1.48 11.15 -20.82
C VAL A 106 2.86 11.23 -21.46
N GLU A 107 2.84 11.48 -22.77
CA GLU A 107 4.05 11.53 -23.60
C GLU A 107 4.96 12.69 -23.18
N GLY A 108 6.27 12.53 -23.35
CA GLY A 108 7.23 13.63 -23.31
C GLY A 108 8.05 13.79 -22.03
N LYS A 109 8.09 12.78 -21.16
CA LYS A 109 8.88 12.84 -19.93
C LYS A 109 10.22 12.13 -20.06
N LYS A 110 11.28 12.85 -19.77
CA LYS A 110 12.66 12.34 -19.87
C LYS A 110 13.25 12.04 -18.49
N THR A 111 12.71 12.64 -17.42
CA THR A 111 13.26 12.49 -16.06
C THR A 111 12.19 12.19 -15.00
N ALA A 112 12.63 11.60 -13.88
CA ALA A 112 11.77 11.34 -12.72
C ALA A 112 11.22 12.63 -12.09
N GLN A 113 11.95 13.74 -12.18
CA GLN A 113 11.51 15.04 -11.67
C GLN A 113 10.39 15.64 -12.53
N GLU A 114 10.51 15.58 -13.85
CA GLU A 114 9.42 15.94 -14.77
C GLU A 114 8.20 15.03 -14.54
N ALA A 115 8.44 13.73 -14.29
CA ALA A 115 7.40 12.77 -13.94
C ALA A 115 6.64 13.20 -12.69
N LEU A 116 7.37 13.56 -11.63
CA LEU A 116 6.84 14.05 -10.39
C LEU A 116 6.06 15.37 -10.55
N GLU A 117 6.56 16.32 -11.34
CA GLU A 117 5.86 17.59 -11.55
C GLU A 117 4.53 17.39 -12.29
N GLY A 118 4.51 16.55 -13.32
CA GLY A 118 3.28 16.34 -14.09
C GLY A 118 2.21 15.51 -13.38
N ILE A 119 2.44 14.95 -12.18
CA ILE A 119 1.31 14.46 -11.35
C ILE A 119 0.36 15.61 -10.96
N LYS A 120 0.87 16.85 -10.93
CA LYS A 120 0.10 18.06 -10.65
C LYS A 120 -0.66 18.57 -11.89
N SER A 121 -0.42 17.97 -13.06
CA SER A 121 -1.06 18.41 -14.30
C SER A 121 -2.56 18.11 -14.30
N GLU A 122 -3.33 18.94 -14.99
CA GLU A 122 -4.77 18.74 -15.16
C GLU A 122 -5.07 17.40 -15.84
N THR A 123 -4.24 16.99 -16.81
CA THR A 123 -4.36 15.70 -17.52
C THR A 123 -4.26 14.52 -16.56
N HIS A 124 -3.27 14.54 -15.66
CA HIS A 124 -3.11 13.50 -14.64
C HIS A 124 -4.32 13.47 -13.70
N GLN A 125 -4.73 14.62 -13.18
CA GLN A 125 -5.87 14.72 -12.26
C GLN A 125 -7.18 14.24 -12.90
N LYS A 126 -7.42 14.55 -14.18
CA LYS A 126 -8.54 14.01 -14.96
C LYS A 126 -8.47 12.49 -15.10
N ALA A 127 -7.29 11.92 -15.32
CA ALA A 127 -7.12 10.47 -15.40
C ALA A 127 -7.38 9.79 -14.05
N VAL A 128 -6.84 10.35 -12.96
CA VAL A 128 -7.06 9.87 -11.58
C VAL A 128 -8.55 9.87 -11.22
N GLN A 129 -9.30 10.93 -11.57
CA GLN A 129 -10.76 10.97 -11.38
C GLN A 129 -11.48 9.82 -12.11
N LYS A 130 -11.08 9.52 -13.36
CA LYS A 130 -11.61 8.37 -14.10
C LYS A 130 -11.24 7.05 -13.44
N TYR A 131 -10.03 6.92 -12.88
CA TYR A 131 -9.63 5.72 -12.15
C TYR A 131 -10.47 5.51 -10.89
N HIS A 132 -10.74 6.55 -10.11
CA HIS A 132 -11.67 6.46 -8.98
C HIS A 132 -13.05 5.98 -9.41
N ARG A 133 -13.58 6.51 -10.52
CA ARG A 133 -14.87 6.05 -11.08
C ARG A 133 -14.83 4.55 -11.45
N ILE A 134 -13.73 4.09 -12.05
CA ILE A 134 -13.57 2.67 -12.43
C ILE A 134 -13.50 1.77 -11.20
N LEU A 135 -12.76 2.16 -10.16
CA LEU A 135 -12.72 1.41 -8.91
C LEU A 135 -14.13 1.29 -8.31
N GLY A 136 -14.90 2.38 -8.31
CA GLY A 136 -16.30 2.37 -7.88
C GLY A 136 -17.19 1.45 -8.72
N MET A 137 -17.03 1.47 -10.05
CA MET A 137 -17.77 0.57 -10.96
C MET A 137 -17.47 -0.91 -10.72
N ALA A 138 -16.22 -1.23 -10.38
CA ALA A 138 -15.76 -2.57 -10.06
C ALA A 138 -16.07 -2.99 -8.61
N ASP A 139 -16.74 -2.14 -7.81
CA ASP A 139 -17.01 -2.37 -6.38
C ASP A 139 -15.71 -2.67 -5.61
N LEU A 140 -14.69 -1.84 -5.86
CA LEU A 140 -13.40 -1.87 -5.20
C LEU A 140 -13.24 -0.67 -4.28
N HIS A 141 -12.90 -0.95 -3.02
CA HIS A 141 -12.70 0.06 -1.99
C HIS A 141 -11.23 0.09 -1.57
N PRO A 142 -10.38 0.93 -2.22
CA PRO A 142 -9.01 1.06 -1.81
C PRO A 142 -8.93 1.64 -0.39
N THR A 143 -8.01 1.10 0.40
CA THR A 143 -7.65 1.64 1.72
C THR A 143 -6.89 2.96 1.59
N THR A 144 -6.07 3.09 0.57
CA THR A 144 -5.33 4.32 0.24
C THR A 144 -5.17 4.43 -1.26
N VAL A 145 -5.07 5.66 -1.74
CA VAL A 145 -4.77 6.00 -3.13
C VAL A 145 -3.67 7.04 -3.14
N HIS A 146 -2.72 6.89 -4.06
CA HIS A 146 -1.54 7.74 -4.16
C HIS A 146 -1.29 8.15 -5.61
N ASP A 147 -0.96 9.42 -5.80
CA ASP A 147 -0.18 9.82 -6.96
C ASP A 147 1.23 9.24 -6.83
N ALA A 148 1.79 8.78 -7.93
CA ALA A 148 3.06 8.09 -7.96
C ALA A 148 3.82 8.40 -9.25
N VAL A 149 5.06 7.94 -9.32
CA VAL A 149 5.87 7.88 -10.54
C VAL A 149 6.32 6.45 -10.73
N GLY A 150 5.89 5.79 -11.81
CA GLY A 150 6.36 4.48 -12.21
C GLY A 150 7.61 4.61 -13.09
N GLN A 151 8.59 3.74 -12.90
CA GLN A 151 9.82 3.70 -13.69
C GLN A 151 10.00 2.30 -14.30
N PHE A 152 9.02 1.85 -15.08
CA PHE A 152 9.04 0.53 -15.77
C PHE A 152 9.72 0.67 -17.14
N GLY A 153 10.98 1.08 -17.14
CA GLY A 153 11.73 1.46 -18.35
C GLY A 153 11.86 2.98 -18.50
N GLU A 154 10.74 3.70 -18.50
CA GLU A 154 10.72 5.18 -18.54
C GLU A 154 10.00 5.79 -17.32
N PRO A 155 10.36 7.02 -16.90
CA PRO A 155 9.63 7.71 -15.85
C PRO A 155 8.24 8.16 -16.33
N GLU A 156 7.21 7.55 -15.77
CA GLU A 156 5.82 7.85 -16.06
C GLU A 156 5.12 8.31 -14.79
N HIS A 157 4.19 9.26 -14.91
CA HIS A 157 3.33 9.59 -13.78
C HIS A 157 2.29 8.51 -13.68
N SER A 158 2.07 8.07 -12.46
CA SER A 158 1.39 6.84 -12.13
C SER A 158 0.43 7.06 -10.99
N PHE A 159 -0.40 6.06 -10.79
CA PHE A 159 -1.40 5.97 -9.76
C PHE A 159 -1.21 4.64 -9.05
N MET A 160 -1.21 4.67 -7.72
CA MET A 160 -1.11 3.49 -6.89
C MET A 160 -2.30 3.40 -5.94
N ALA A 161 -3.06 2.31 -6.02
CA ALA A 161 -4.12 2.01 -5.07
C ALA A 161 -3.77 0.80 -4.22
N THR A 162 -4.06 0.89 -2.92
CA THR A 162 -3.79 -0.17 -1.94
C THR A 162 -5.08 -0.78 -1.42
N PHE A 163 -5.16 -2.10 -1.35
CA PHE A 163 -6.34 -2.83 -0.93
C PHE A 163 -6.04 -3.76 0.25
N GLY A 164 -7.01 -3.92 1.14
CA GLY A 164 -6.94 -4.87 2.25
C GLY A 164 -7.31 -6.31 1.87
N LYS A 165 -7.91 -6.51 0.69
CA LYS A 165 -8.28 -7.82 0.13
C LYS A 165 -7.89 -7.89 -1.34
N PHE A 166 -7.55 -9.07 -1.82
CA PHE A 166 -7.30 -9.33 -3.23
C PHE A 166 -8.52 -9.97 -3.89
N GLU A 167 -9.29 -9.15 -4.60
CA GLU A 167 -10.42 -9.61 -5.40
C GLU A 167 -9.97 -9.68 -6.85
N LYS A 168 -9.30 -10.79 -7.23
CA LYS A 168 -8.60 -10.94 -8.50
C LYS A 168 -9.41 -10.47 -9.71
N ASP A 169 -10.65 -10.92 -9.84
CA ASP A 169 -11.50 -10.63 -11.01
C ASP A 169 -11.90 -9.15 -11.06
N LYS A 170 -12.27 -8.56 -9.91
CA LYS A 170 -12.58 -7.13 -9.82
C LYS A 170 -11.36 -6.26 -10.10
N LEU A 171 -10.21 -6.61 -9.51
CA LEU A 171 -8.95 -5.90 -9.74
C LEU A 171 -8.51 -5.99 -11.20
N THR A 172 -8.66 -7.17 -11.82
CA THR A 172 -8.37 -7.37 -13.24
C THR A 172 -9.30 -6.53 -14.11
N LEU A 173 -10.60 -6.51 -13.82
CA LEU A 173 -11.56 -5.66 -14.53
C LEU A 173 -11.20 -4.17 -14.44
N ALA A 174 -10.89 -3.71 -13.23
CA ALA A 174 -10.48 -2.32 -13.01
C ALA A 174 -9.18 -2.03 -13.76
N ALA A 175 -8.16 -2.88 -13.63
CA ALA A 175 -6.87 -2.74 -14.31
C ALA A 175 -7.03 -2.64 -15.83
N CYS A 176 -7.75 -3.59 -16.46
CA CYS A 176 -7.97 -3.57 -17.90
C CYS A 176 -8.76 -2.34 -18.35
N THR A 177 -9.79 -1.94 -17.59
CA THR A 177 -10.56 -0.74 -17.92
C THR A 177 -9.68 0.51 -17.82
N MET A 178 -8.85 0.61 -16.77
CA MET A 178 -7.89 1.72 -16.60
C MET A 178 -6.84 1.75 -17.70
N GLY A 179 -6.37 0.59 -18.15
CA GLY A 179 -5.44 0.46 -19.28
C GLY A 179 -5.98 1.03 -20.59
N LEU A 180 -7.31 1.14 -20.72
CA LEU A 180 -8.00 1.71 -21.88
C LEU A 180 -8.45 3.18 -21.69
N VAL A 181 -8.30 3.76 -20.49
CA VAL A 181 -8.85 5.10 -20.17
C VAL A 181 -8.15 6.26 -20.86
N SER A 182 -6.83 6.16 -20.99
CA SER A 182 -5.99 7.18 -21.61
C SER A 182 -6.33 7.37 -23.09
N GLU A 183 -5.88 8.45 -23.72
CA GLU A 183 -6.13 8.68 -25.15
C GLU A 183 -5.61 7.52 -26.02
N LYS A 184 -4.47 6.96 -25.63
CA LYS A 184 -3.93 5.72 -26.17
C LYS A 184 -3.93 4.63 -25.09
N PRO A 185 -4.13 3.35 -25.44
CA PRO A 185 -3.99 2.24 -24.50
C PRO A 185 -2.63 2.24 -23.80
N GLN A 186 -2.61 1.84 -22.53
CA GLN A 186 -1.41 1.59 -21.74
C GLN A 186 -0.72 0.31 -22.20
N LEU A 187 0.62 0.30 -22.26
CA LEU A 187 1.38 -0.91 -22.54
C LEU A 187 1.19 -1.98 -21.46
N GLY A 188 0.98 -1.56 -20.20
CA GLY A 188 0.69 -2.48 -19.13
C GLY A 188 0.13 -1.84 -17.87
N VAL A 189 -0.51 -2.69 -17.08
CA VAL A 189 -1.00 -2.41 -15.74
C VAL A 189 -0.55 -3.55 -14.83
N ALA A 190 -0.13 -3.24 -13.61
CA ALA A 190 0.40 -4.24 -12.69
C ALA A 190 -0.39 -4.32 -11.38
N MET A 191 -0.54 -5.53 -10.85
CA MET A 191 -1.17 -5.79 -9.56
C MET A 191 -0.25 -6.64 -8.70
N PHE A 192 0.06 -6.19 -7.49
CA PHE A 192 0.77 -6.99 -6.51
C PHE A 192 -0.20 -7.67 -5.54
N GLU A 193 -0.21 -8.99 -5.57
CA GLU A 193 -0.90 -9.84 -4.61
C GLU A 193 0.04 -10.21 -3.46
N ARG A 194 -0.22 -9.66 -2.27
CA ARG A 194 0.49 -10.07 -1.05
C ARG A 194 0.14 -11.50 -0.68
N ILE A 195 1.15 -12.37 -0.65
CA ILE A 195 1.03 -13.77 -0.22
C ILE A 195 2.10 -14.01 0.87
N PRO A 196 1.74 -13.92 2.17
CA PRO A 196 2.70 -13.96 3.29
C PRO A 196 3.73 -15.10 3.24
N ARG A 197 3.29 -16.29 2.82
CA ARG A 197 4.11 -17.51 2.78
C ARG A 197 4.89 -17.69 1.47
N LEU A 198 4.64 -16.86 0.45
CA LEU A 198 5.34 -16.97 -0.82
C LEU A 198 6.78 -16.48 -0.66
N ARG A 199 7.74 -17.35 -1.01
CA ARG A 199 9.18 -17.09 -0.83
C ARG A 199 9.92 -16.76 -2.12
N LYS A 200 9.33 -17.01 -3.28
CA LYS A 200 10.00 -16.86 -4.58
C LYS A 200 10.01 -15.41 -5.06
N TYR A 201 8.89 -14.71 -4.90
CA TYR A 201 8.67 -13.37 -5.40
C TYR A 201 8.22 -12.45 -4.26
N GLY A 202 8.36 -11.15 -4.45
CA GLY A 202 7.90 -10.20 -3.46
C GLY A 202 7.90 -8.75 -3.91
N MET A 203 7.71 -7.91 -2.90
CA MET A 203 7.77 -6.46 -2.97
C MET A 203 8.68 -5.96 -1.84
N LEU A 204 9.58 -5.03 -2.16
CA LEU A 204 10.36 -4.26 -1.21
C LEU A 204 9.86 -2.82 -1.22
N THR A 205 9.56 -2.28 -0.05
CA THR A 205 9.32 -0.85 0.13
C THR A 205 10.46 -0.22 0.91
N ALA A 206 10.86 0.99 0.54
CA ALA A 206 11.90 1.75 1.23
C ALA A 206 11.48 3.22 1.38
N ARG A 207 11.44 3.72 2.61
CA ARG A 207 11.16 5.15 2.89
C ARG A 207 12.46 5.91 3.05
N ILE A 208 12.68 6.89 2.19
CA ILE A 208 13.95 7.58 2.01
C ILE A 208 13.72 9.09 2.04
N ALA A 209 14.34 9.77 3.01
CA ALA A 209 14.29 11.23 3.16
C ALA A 209 15.52 11.85 2.49
N LYS A 210 15.54 11.81 1.15
CA LYS A 210 16.61 12.34 0.28
C LYS A 210 16.00 12.98 -0.97
N PRO A 211 16.74 13.88 -1.65
CA PRO A 211 16.33 14.40 -2.96
C PRO A 211 16.07 13.26 -3.95
N LEU A 212 15.09 13.45 -4.85
CA LEU A 212 14.70 12.42 -5.82
C LEU A 212 15.85 12.07 -6.75
N GLU A 213 16.71 13.03 -7.09
CA GLU A 213 17.86 12.85 -7.97
C GLU A 213 18.90 11.90 -7.37
N GLU A 214 19.15 12.00 -6.06
CA GLU A 214 20.03 11.07 -5.33
C GLU A 214 19.43 9.65 -5.32
N ILE A 215 18.11 9.57 -5.11
CA ILE A 215 17.38 8.30 -5.12
C ILE A 215 17.43 7.66 -6.50
N ASP A 216 17.11 8.41 -7.55
CA ASP A 216 17.08 7.93 -8.94
C ASP A 216 18.43 7.36 -9.36
N LYS A 217 19.52 8.06 -9.03
CA LYS A 217 20.88 7.59 -9.31
C LYS A 217 21.16 6.22 -8.68
N VAL A 218 20.91 6.08 -7.37
CA VAL A 218 21.15 4.80 -6.68
C VAL A 218 20.22 3.71 -7.20
N MET A 219 18.97 4.05 -7.54
CA MET A 219 18.02 3.08 -8.06
C MET A 219 18.40 2.56 -9.45
N ARG A 220 19.00 3.40 -10.31
CA ARG A 220 19.59 2.95 -11.58
C ARG A 220 20.73 1.96 -11.35
N GLU A 221 21.64 2.25 -10.41
CA GLU A 221 22.73 1.33 -10.05
C GLU A 221 22.17 -0.01 -9.50
N VAL A 222 21.11 0.05 -8.67
CA VAL A 222 20.40 -1.14 -8.19
C VAL A 222 19.79 -1.92 -9.35
N GLN A 223 19.13 -1.26 -10.29
CA GLN A 223 18.54 -1.89 -11.47
C GLN A 223 19.60 -2.59 -12.32
N GLU A 224 20.72 -1.93 -12.62
CA GLU A 224 21.82 -2.52 -13.40
C GLU A 224 22.39 -3.78 -12.74
N LYS A 225 22.57 -3.76 -11.41
CA LYS A 225 23.10 -4.91 -10.65
C LYS A 225 22.12 -6.06 -10.52
N THR A 226 20.85 -5.76 -10.31
CA THR A 226 19.83 -6.76 -9.94
C THR A 226 19.02 -7.25 -11.13
N GLY A 227 18.98 -6.51 -12.24
CA GLY A 227 18.09 -6.76 -13.37
C GLY A 227 16.61 -6.49 -13.06
N ILE A 228 16.30 -5.75 -11.99
CA ILE A 228 14.93 -5.36 -11.69
C ILE A 228 14.44 -4.37 -12.74
N TYR A 229 13.34 -4.68 -13.42
CA TYR A 229 12.85 -3.91 -14.58
C TYR A 229 12.40 -2.48 -14.24
N GLY A 230 12.03 -2.20 -12.99
CA GLY A 230 11.61 -0.87 -12.60
C GLY A 230 11.24 -0.72 -11.13
N TRP A 231 10.95 0.51 -10.74
CA TRP A 231 10.45 0.86 -9.41
C TRP A 231 9.34 1.90 -9.47
N THR A 232 8.56 2.01 -8.41
CA THR A 232 7.56 3.07 -8.24
C THR A 232 7.99 3.99 -7.10
N VAL A 233 7.87 5.29 -7.33
CA VAL A 233 8.14 6.35 -6.35
C VAL A 233 6.81 6.94 -5.92
N VAL A 234 6.54 6.95 -4.61
CA VAL A 234 5.38 7.62 -4.02
C VAL A 234 5.89 8.83 -3.23
N PRO A 235 5.55 10.06 -3.64
CA PRO A 235 5.96 11.26 -2.92
C PRO A 235 5.11 11.45 -1.67
N TYR A 236 5.77 11.70 -0.54
CA TYR A 236 5.16 12.15 0.70
C TYR A 236 5.84 13.44 1.17
N GLU A 237 5.23 14.12 2.13
CA GLU A 237 5.86 15.27 2.77
C GLU A 237 7.14 14.81 3.51
N GLY A 238 8.29 15.34 3.08
CA GLY A 238 9.59 15.08 3.70
C GLY A 238 10.28 13.75 3.34
N PHE A 239 9.66 12.86 2.56
CA PHE A 239 10.30 11.62 2.09
C PHE A 239 9.63 11.00 0.85
N PHE A 240 10.33 10.06 0.22
CA PHE A 240 9.79 9.22 -0.85
C PHE A 240 9.66 7.77 -0.38
N GLU A 241 8.56 7.09 -0.72
CA GLU A 241 8.47 5.62 -0.65
C GLU A 241 8.81 5.02 -2.01
N ILE A 242 9.87 4.24 -2.06
CA ILE A 242 10.28 3.47 -3.23
C ILE A 242 9.72 2.07 -3.12
N VAL A 243 9.13 1.57 -4.21
CA VAL A 243 8.48 0.27 -4.28
C VAL A 243 9.10 -0.53 -5.42
N LEU A 244 9.59 -1.72 -5.11
CA LEU A 244 10.21 -2.65 -6.06
C LEU A 244 9.46 -3.97 -6.00
N CYS A 245 9.15 -4.57 -7.14
CA CYS A 245 8.60 -5.92 -7.21
C CYS A 245 9.52 -6.80 -8.05
N ALA A 246 9.99 -7.91 -7.50
CA ALA A 246 10.95 -8.78 -8.16
C ALA A 246 11.05 -10.16 -7.48
N ASP A 247 11.94 -11.00 -8.00
CA ASP A 247 12.34 -12.24 -7.36
C ASP A 247 13.05 -11.93 -6.04
N LYS A 248 12.90 -12.83 -5.06
CA LYS A 248 13.38 -12.60 -3.70
C LYS A 248 14.88 -12.31 -3.65
N ASP A 249 15.68 -13.00 -4.45
CA ASP A 249 17.14 -12.86 -4.46
C ASP A 249 17.54 -11.47 -5.00
N GLN A 250 16.86 -10.99 -6.05
CA GLN A 250 17.03 -9.63 -6.56
C GLN A 250 16.65 -8.59 -5.49
N LEU A 251 15.54 -8.80 -4.78
CA LEU A 251 15.12 -7.92 -3.69
C LEU A 251 16.07 -7.92 -2.49
N ASP A 252 16.73 -9.04 -2.20
CA ASP A 252 17.71 -9.13 -1.11
C ASP A 252 18.99 -8.34 -1.44
N VAL A 253 19.44 -8.39 -2.70
CA VAL A 253 20.54 -7.54 -3.19
C VAL A 253 20.11 -6.07 -3.18
N ALA A 254 18.96 -5.73 -3.77
CA ALA A 254 18.45 -4.35 -3.78
C ALA A 254 18.30 -3.77 -2.37
N LYS A 255 17.80 -4.56 -1.43
CA LYS A 255 17.67 -4.15 -0.03
C LYS A 255 19.01 -3.75 0.57
N LYS A 256 20.05 -4.55 0.35
CA LYS A 256 21.40 -4.29 0.87
C LYS A 256 21.95 -2.97 0.31
N ASP A 257 21.88 -2.79 -1.00
CA ASP A 257 22.39 -1.60 -1.68
C ASP A 257 21.65 -0.33 -1.25
N ILE A 258 20.33 -0.38 -1.10
CA ILE A 258 19.52 0.75 -0.60
C ILE A 258 19.89 1.06 0.86
N GLN A 259 20.12 0.05 1.71
CA GLN A 259 20.51 0.25 3.11
C GLN A 259 21.90 0.89 3.25
N GLU A 260 22.84 0.51 2.39
CA GLU A 260 24.20 1.04 2.39
C GLU A 260 24.23 2.51 1.95
N ASN A 261 23.50 2.84 0.88
CA ASN A 261 23.44 4.20 0.33
C ASN A 261 22.54 5.14 1.16
N PHE A 262 21.45 4.62 1.73
CA PHE A 262 20.46 5.40 2.46
C PHE A 262 20.36 4.92 3.91
N ARG A 263 21.43 5.14 4.68
CA ARG A 263 21.45 4.82 6.13
C ARG A 263 20.27 5.49 6.84
N GLY A 264 19.53 4.71 7.62
CA GLY A 264 18.34 5.17 8.34
C GLY A 264 17.04 5.14 7.54
N SER A 265 17.07 4.65 6.29
CA SER A 265 15.85 4.30 5.56
C SER A 265 15.08 3.18 6.27
N LYS A 266 13.74 3.23 6.16
CA LYS A 266 12.86 2.17 6.70
C LYS A 266 12.47 1.26 5.55
N LEU A 267 12.98 0.03 5.57
CA LEU A 267 12.69 -0.97 4.54
C LEU A 267 11.78 -2.07 5.07
N LYS A 268 10.82 -2.48 4.24
CA LYS A 268 9.95 -3.63 4.52
C LYS A 268 9.87 -4.52 3.29
N LYS A 269 9.97 -5.83 3.50
CA LYS A 269 9.88 -6.83 2.44
C LYS A 269 8.66 -7.71 2.63
N TYR A 270 7.98 -7.98 1.53
CA TYR A 270 6.73 -8.69 1.46
C TYR A 270 6.83 -9.79 0.40
N GLY A 271 6.62 -11.05 0.76
CA GLY A 271 6.33 -12.11 -0.21
C GLY A 271 5.01 -11.92 -0.99
N GLY A 272 4.98 -12.22 -2.26
CA GLY A 272 3.76 -12.00 -3.06
C GLY A 272 4.03 -12.14 -4.53
N LYS A 273 2.98 -12.03 -5.34
CA LYS A 273 3.06 -12.21 -6.79
C LYS A 273 2.71 -10.91 -7.48
N LEU A 274 3.53 -10.51 -8.44
CA LEU A 274 3.19 -9.47 -9.40
C LEU A 274 2.41 -10.10 -10.55
N HIS A 275 1.23 -9.59 -10.83
CA HIS A 275 0.42 -9.90 -11.99
C HIS A 275 0.53 -8.72 -12.94
N TYR A 276 1.17 -8.90 -14.07
CA TYR A 276 1.27 -7.90 -15.13
C TYR A 276 0.27 -8.23 -16.22
N ILE A 277 -0.50 -7.23 -16.67
CA ILE A 277 -1.42 -7.33 -17.79
C ILE A 277 -1.00 -6.26 -18.78
N GLY A 278 -0.56 -6.67 -19.95
CA GLY A 278 0.01 -5.77 -20.95
C GLY A 278 0.64 -6.57 -22.07
N GLU A 279 1.11 -5.87 -23.10
CA GLU A 279 1.76 -6.44 -24.29
C GLU A 279 2.89 -5.50 -24.74
N ASP A 280 3.68 -5.94 -25.71
CA ASP A 280 4.83 -5.19 -26.24
C ASP A 280 4.42 -3.94 -27.04
N ASP A 281 3.17 -3.88 -27.50
CA ASP A 281 2.60 -2.71 -28.15
C ASP A 281 1.16 -2.43 -27.71
N ARG A 282 0.70 -1.22 -28.05
CA ARG A 282 -0.56 -0.66 -27.56
C ARG A 282 -1.79 -1.30 -28.19
N GLU A 283 -1.68 -1.82 -29.41
CA GLU A 283 -2.80 -2.44 -30.11
C GLU A 283 -3.11 -3.78 -29.45
N HIS A 284 -2.10 -4.65 -29.33
CA HIS A 284 -2.26 -5.93 -28.65
C HIS A 284 -2.63 -5.74 -27.17
N ALA A 285 -2.07 -4.74 -26.48
CA ALA A 285 -2.46 -4.45 -25.09
C ALA A 285 -3.96 -4.12 -24.99
N ALA A 286 -4.49 -3.33 -25.93
CA ALA A 286 -5.91 -3.02 -25.98
C ALA A 286 -6.77 -4.27 -26.20
N GLU A 287 -6.38 -5.13 -27.14
CA GLU A 287 -7.06 -6.40 -27.40
C GLU A 287 -7.09 -7.29 -26.14
N THR A 288 -5.94 -7.42 -25.46
CA THR A 288 -5.82 -8.18 -24.21
C THR A 288 -6.73 -7.61 -23.12
N TYR A 289 -6.79 -6.28 -22.97
CA TYR A 289 -7.71 -5.64 -22.02
C TYR A 289 -9.18 -5.91 -22.35
N ILE A 290 -9.58 -5.71 -23.62
CA ILE A 290 -10.96 -5.93 -24.06
C ILE A 290 -11.37 -7.39 -23.85
N LYS A 291 -10.50 -8.34 -24.24
CA LYS A 291 -10.72 -9.77 -24.05
C LYS A 291 -10.94 -10.12 -22.58
N ASN A 292 -10.11 -9.59 -21.69
CA ASN A 292 -10.25 -9.83 -20.25
C ASN A 292 -11.53 -9.20 -19.68
N ILE A 293 -11.90 -7.99 -20.12
CA ILE A 293 -13.16 -7.35 -19.72
C ILE A 293 -14.36 -8.20 -20.16
N MET A 294 -14.37 -8.66 -21.41
CA MET A 294 -15.44 -9.51 -21.94
C MET A 294 -15.54 -10.85 -21.21
N ALA A 295 -14.40 -11.46 -20.88
CA ALA A 295 -14.36 -12.74 -20.19
C ALA A 295 -14.89 -12.64 -18.75
N ILE A 296 -14.49 -11.60 -18.01
CA ILE A 296 -14.81 -11.48 -16.58
C ILE A 296 -16.18 -10.81 -16.36
N ALA A 297 -16.48 -9.71 -17.05
CA ALA A 297 -17.72 -8.97 -16.83
C ALA A 297 -18.94 -9.63 -17.50
N GLY A 298 -18.74 -10.51 -18.48
CA GLY A 298 -19.82 -11.20 -19.19
C GLY A 298 -20.82 -10.21 -19.80
N SER A 299 -22.10 -10.29 -19.41
CA SER A 299 -23.13 -9.37 -19.91
C SER A 299 -22.97 -7.93 -19.40
N LYS A 300 -22.16 -7.69 -18.38
CA LYS A 300 -21.82 -6.33 -17.91
C LYS A 300 -20.65 -5.71 -18.67
N ALA A 301 -20.01 -6.42 -19.61
CA ALA A 301 -18.84 -5.92 -20.33
C ALA A 301 -19.12 -4.59 -21.07
N GLU A 302 -20.31 -4.44 -21.64
CA GLU A 302 -20.72 -3.20 -22.32
C GLU A 302 -20.66 -1.98 -21.39
N TYR A 303 -20.98 -2.15 -20.11
CA TYR A 303 -20.93 -1.06 -19.12
C TYR A 303 -19.50 -0.54 -18.90
N TYR A 304 -18.51 -1.44 -18.87
CA TYR A 304 -17.09 -1.07 -18.74
C TYR A 304 -16.55 -0.49 -20.04
N LEU A 305 -16.80 -1.13 -21.18
CA LEU A 305 -16.28 -0.72 -22.48
C LEU A 305 -16.85 0.62 -22.96
N LYS A 306 -18.10 0.97 -22.59
CA LYS A 306 -18.68 2.28 -22.88
C LYS A 306 -17.91 3.44 -22.26
N LEU A 307 -17.28 3.24 -21.10
CA LEU A 307 -16.47 4.29 -20.45
C LEU A 307 -15.20 4.61 -21.25
N VAL A 308 -14.73 3.64 -22.05
CA VAL A 308 -13.46 3.68 -22.78
C VAL A 308 -13.67 3.45 -24.28
N SER A 309 -14.84 3.81 -24.80
CA SER A 309 -15.26 3.48 -26.17
C SER A 309 -14.34 4.06 -27.25
N HIS A 310 -13.58 5.12 -26.92
CA HIS A 310 -12.59 5.71 -27.83
C HIS A 310 -11.42 4.77 -28.15
N ASN A 311 -11.17 3.75 -27.32
CA ASN A 311 -10.14 2.73 -27.51
C ASN A 311 -10.71 1.33 -27.78
N VAL A 312 -12.00 1.23 -28.13
CA VAL A 312 -12.67 -0.05 -28.36
C VAL A 312 -13.21 -0.10 -29.79
N PRO A 313 -12.82 -1.08 -30.61
CA PRO A 313 -13.35 -1.23 -31.96
C PRO A 313 -14.88 -1.36 -31.96
N LYS A 314 -15.55 -0.78 -32.96
CA LYS A 314 -17.02 -0.79 -33.05
C LYS A 314 -17.58 -2.21 -33.12
N GLU A 315 -16.83 -3.12 -33.75
CA GLU A 315 -17.14 -4.54 -33.92
C GLU A 315 -17.35 -5.23 -32.57
N VAL A 316 -16.63 -4.81 -31.52
CA VAL A 316 -16.77 -5.36 -30.16
C VAL A 316 -18.17 -5.05 -29.60
N PHE A 317 -18.68 -3.83 -29.82
CA PHE A 317 -20.03 -3.47 -29.39
C PHE A 317 -21.11 -4.22 -30.18
N THR A 318 -20.88 -4.48 -31.47
CA THR A 318 -21.77 -5.32 -32.28
C THR A 318 -21.83 -6.76 -31.74
N GLN A 319 -20.68 -7.35 -31.38
CA GLN A 319 -20.63 -8.69 -30.78
C GLN A 319 -21.37 -8.74 -29.44
N LEU A 320 -21.23 -7.71 -28.61
CA LEU A 320 -21.95 -7.62 -27.32
C LEU A 320 -23.46 -7.51 -27.51
N ALA A 321 -23.92 -6.70 -28.47
CA ALA A 321 -25.34 -6.59 -28.80
C ALA A 321 -25.93 -7.95 -29.25
N GLN A 322 -25.21 -8.68 -30.10
CA GLN A 322 -25.62 -10.03 -30.54
C GLN A 322 -25.65 -11.04 -29.39
N LYS A 323 -24.65 -11.02 -28.51
CA LYS A 323 -24.56 -11.90 -27.33
C LYS A 323 -25.65 -11.61 -26.30
N ASN A 324 -26.06 -10.35 -26.16
CA ASN A 324 -27.17 -9.96 -25.29
C ASN A 324 -28.54 -10.30 -25.88
N ALA A 325 -28.70 -10.22 -27.21
CA ALA A 325 -29.93 -10.61 -27.90
C ALA A 325 -30.19 -12.13 -27.88
N THR A 326 -29.15 -12.95 -27.69
CA THR A 326 -29.23 -14.42 -27.68
C THR A 326 -29.37 -15.03 -26.28
N LYS A 327 -29.34 -14.22 -25.21
CA LYS A 327 -29.76 -14.68 -23.88
C LYS A 327 -31.30 -14.65 -23.81
N PRO A 328 -32.00 -15.79 -23.69
CA PRO A 328 -33.44 -15.78 -23.45
C PRO A 328 -33.71 -15.04 -22.15
N GLY A 329 -34.76 -14.21 -22.12
CA GLY A 329 -35.20 -13.52 -20.91
C GLY A 329 -35.33 -14.52 -19.75
N SER A 330 -34.50 -14.33 -18.74
CA SER A 330 -34.57 -15.00 -17.44
C SER A 330 -35.81 -14.58 -16.68
#